data_AF-A0A4R9BV50-F1
#
_entry.id   AF-A0A4R9BV50-F1
#
_cell.length_a   1.000
_cell.length_b   1.000
_cell.length_c   1.000
_cell.angle_alpha   90.00
_cell.angle_beta   90.00
_cell.angle_gamma   90.00
#
_symmetry.space_group_name_H-M   'P 1'
#
loop_
_entity.id
_entity.type
_entity.pdbx_description
1 polymer ?
#
loop_
_entity_poly.entity_id
_entity_poly.type
_entity_poly.pdbx_seq_one_letter_code
_entity_poly.pdbx_strand_id
1 'polypeptide(L)'
;MEQVEVALWIQVAAVLAAVAAVIIAMFAAVAASVVALVLGWLDRRTALAISTADQQFQRLFREQELLQRLLENYNRGGSKDSDEAGRMGSEALTLFGAIGPERLPELWESHVSSDVSFHAHLEDPEMPPYKKEAIKVQLALNASRRALDAHLRTGR
;
A
#
# COMPACT_ATOMS: atom_id res chain seq x y z
N MET A 1 11.35 50.60 64.84
CA MET A 1 11.41 50.51 63.36
C MET A 1 11.23 49.06 62.86
N GLU A 2 10.71 48.10 63.64
CA GLU A 2 10.97 46.68 63.32
C GLU A 2 9.89 45.94 62.50
N GLN A 3 8.60 46.21 62.66
CA GLN A 3 7.57 45.35 62.03
C GLN A 3 7.27 45.70 60.56
N VAL A 4 7.28 47.00 60.23
CA VAL A 4 6.97 47.48 58.86
C VAL A 4 8.09 47.10 57.89
N GLU A 5 9.34 47.15 58.35
CA GLU A 5 10.51 46.82 57.54
C GLU A 5 10.58 45.31 57.25
N VAL A 6 10.32 44.47 58.25
CA VAL A 6 10.22 43.00 58.07
C VAL A 6 9.08 42.63 57.12
N ALA A 7 7.91 43.25 57.25
CA ALA A 7 6.78 43.02 56.34
C ALA A 7 7.14 43.39 54.89
N LEU A 8 7.86 44.49 54.68
CA LEU A 8 8.34 44.91 53.37
C LEU A 8 9.29 43.88 52.75
N TRP A 9 10.26 43.37 53.52
CA TRP A 9 11.20 42.35 53.03
C TRP A 9 10.52 41.02 52.69
N ILE A 10 9.54 40.60 53.47
CA ILE A 10 8.74 39.40 53.18
C ILE A 10 7.96 39.60 51.87
N GLN A 11 7.36 40.78 51.67
CA GLN A 11 6.63 41.10 50.45
C GLN A 11 7.56 41.12 49.21
N VAL A 12 8.75 41.70 49.34
CA VAL A 12 9.77 41.69 48.27
C VAL A 12 10.22 40.26 47.94
N ALA A 13 10.48 39.43 48.96
CA ALA A 13 10.86 38.04 48.77
C ALA A 13 9.74 37.23 48.07
N ALA A 14 8.47 37.46 48.44
CA ALA A 14 7.33 36.82 47.80
C ALA A 14 7.21 37.21 46.31
N VAL A 15 7.40 38.49 45.98
CA VAL A 15 7.39 38.96 44.58
C VAL A 15 8.53 38.34 43.79
N LEU A 16 9.75 38.29 44.34
CA LEU A 16 10.90 37.68 43.67
C LEU A 16 10.69 36.17 43.43
N ALA A 17 10.13 35.46 44.40
CA ALA A 17 9.78 34.04 44.25
C ALA A 17 8.74 33.83 43.14
N ALA A 18 7.70 34.66 43.09
CA ALA A 18 6.69 34.60 42.04
C ALA A 18 7.31 34.85 40.65
N VAL A 19 8.17 35.86 40.52
CA VAL A 19 8.86 36.16 39.25
C VAL A 19 9.74 35.00 38.82
N ALA A 20 10.51 34.41 39.74
CA ALA A 20 11.35 33.25 39.45
C ALA A 20 10.52 32.05 38.98
N ALA A 21 9.38 31.78 39.63
CA ALA A 21 8.47 30.70 39.23
C ALA A 21 7.91 30.91 37.82
N VAL A 22 7.53 32.14 37.46
CA VAL A 22 7.04 32.48 36.11
C VAL A 22 8.13 32.26 35.06
N ILE A 23 9.37 32.68 35.34
CA ILE A 23 10.49 32.49 34.43
C ILE A 23 10.75 30.99 34.20
N ILE A 24 10.77 30.19 35.27
CA ILE A 24 10.95 28.73 35.17
C ILE A 24 9.82 28.10 34.36
N ALA A 25 8.57 28.47 34.62
CA ALA A 25 7.42 27.97 33.87
C ALA A 25 7.50 28.33 32.37
N MET A 26 7.96 29.54 32.06
CA MET A 26 8.16 29.99 30.67
C MET A 26 9.20 29.12 29.96
N PHE A 27 10.36 28.86 30.59
CA PHE A 27 11.38 27.99 30.00
C PHE A 27 10.88 26.55 29.82
N ALA A 28 10.15 26.02 30.80
CA ALA A 28 9.54 24.70 30.69
C ALA A 28 8.55 24.61 29.52
N ALA A 29 7.72 25.63 29.32
CA ALA A 29 6.78 25.70 28.21
C ALA A 29 7.48 25.77 26.84
N VAL A 30 8.56 26.55 26.74
CA VAL A 30 9.38 26.63 25.51
C VAL A 30 10.04 25.28 25.22
N ALA A 31 10.65 24.66 26.23
CA ALA A 31 11.27 23.35 26.08
C ALA A 31 10.25 22.28 25.64
N ALA A 32 9.07 22.25 26.26
CA ALA A 32 7.99 21.35 25.88
C ALA A 32 7.53 21.57 24.43
N SER A 33 7.44 22.83 24.00
CA SER A 33 7.05 23.19 22.63
C SER A 33 8.08 22.67 21.61
N VAL A 34 9.38 22.82 21.90
CA VAL A 34 10.45 22.29 21.04
C VAL A 34 10.40 20.76 20.96
N VAL A 35 10.25 20.08 22.11
CA VAL A 35 10.14 18.61 22.15
C VAL A 35 8.93 18.13 21.35
N ALA A 36 7.77 18.79 21.50
CA ALA A 36 6.56 18.45 20.76
C ALA A 36 6.75 18.59 19.24
N LEU A 37 7.43 19.66 18.78
CA LEU A 37 7.75 19.85 17.35
C LEU A 37 8.68 18.76 16.82
N VAL A 38 9.72 18.42 17.58
CA VAL A 38 10.69 17.36 17.21
C VAL A 38 10.00 16.01 17.14
N LEU A 39 9.21 15.65 18.14
CA LEU A 39 8.44 14.40 18.16
C LEU A 39 7.43 14.36 17.01
N GLY A 40 6.69 15.44 16.77
CA GLY A 40 5.72 15.49 15.66
C GLY A 40 6.38 15.30 14.29
N TRP A 41 7.59 15.82 14.10
CA TRP A 41 8.34 15.62 12.86
C TRP A 41 8.89 14.20 12.71
N LEU A 42 9.44 13.61 13.78
CA LEU A 42 9.91 12.23 13.80
C LEU A 42 8.76 11.25 13.57
N ASP A 43 7.60 11.50 14.19
CA ASP A 43 6.41 10.67 14.05
C ASP A 43 5.88 10.70 12.61
N ARG A 44 5.84 11.89 11.98
CA ARG A 44 5.45 12.02 10.57
C ARG A 44 6.38 11.25 9.64
N ARG A 45 7.69 11.27 9.88
CA ARG A 45 8.66 10.49 9.08
C ARG A 45 8.49 9.00 9.29
N THR A 46 8.28 8.58 10.53
CA THR A 46 8.13 7.17 10.89
C THR A 46 6.82 6.61 10.34
N ALA A 47 5.72 7.36 10.44
CA ALA A 47 4.43 7.01 9.86
C ALA A 47 4.50 6.84 8.35
N LEU A 48 5.22 7.71 7.65
CA LEU A 48 5.46 7.57 6.20
C LEU A 48 6.24 6.28 5.90
N ALA A 49 7.36 6.04 6.60
CA ALA A 49 8.15 4.83 6.41
C ALA A 49 7.33 3.56 6.66
N ILE A 50 6.57 3.51 7.75
CA ILE A 50 5.69 2.39 8.09
C ILE A 50 4.61 2.21 7.02
N SER A 51 3.98 3.29 6.54
CA SER A 51 2.95 3.19 5.50
C SER A 51 3.50 2.61 4.19
N THR A 52 4.73 2.98 3.80
CA THR A 52 5.36 2.44 2.60
C THR A 52 5.74 0.97 2.77
N ALA A 53 6.24 0.59 3.94
CA ALA A 53 6.57 -0.80 4.26
C ALA A 53 5.32 -1.67 4.32
N ASP A 54 4.23 -1.19 4.92
CA ASP A 54 2.96 -1.90 4.98
C ASP A 54 2.35 -2.04 3.57
N GLN A 55 2.36 -1.00 2.74
CA GLN A 55 1.93 -1.12 1.34
C GLN A 55 2.73 -2.17 0.57
N GLN A 56 4.03 -2.25 0.76
CA GLN A 56 4.87 -3.29 0.16
C GLN A 56 4.52 -4.67 0.70
N PHE A 57 4.34 -4.80 2.02
CA PHE A 57 3.94 -6.06 2.64
C PHE A 57 2.59 -6.54 2.12
N GLN A 58 1.56 -5.68 2.12
CA GLN A 58 0.23 -6.00 1.61
C GLN A 58 0.26 -6.40 0.13
N ARG A 59 1.09 -5.73 -0.68
CA ARG A 59 1.31 -6.11 -2.08
C ARG A 59 1.89 -7.51 -2.19
N LEU A 60 2.98 -7.80 -1.49
CA LEU A 60 3.66 -9.11 -1.54
C LEU A 60 2.76 -10.23 -1.01
N PHE A 61 2.01 -9.97 0.07
CA PHE A 61 1.07 -10.93 0.65
C PHE A 61 -0.04 -11.27 -0.34
N ARG A 62 -0.61 -10.26 -1.02
CA ARG A 62 -1.61 -10.47 -2.08
C ARG A 62 -1.03 -11.24 -3.26
N GLU A 63 0.19 -10.91 -3.70
CA GLU A 63 0.89 -11.66 -4.77
C GLU A 63 1.06 -13.13 -4.37
N GLN A 64 1.45 -13.40 -3.13
CA GLN A 64 1.59 -14.76 -2.60
C GLN A 64 0.27 -15.52 -2.59
N GLU A 65 -0.84 -14.89 -2.17
CA GLU A 65 -2.17 -15.52 -2.19
C GLU A 65 -2.59 -15.89 -3.62
N LEU A 66 -2.36 -15.01 -4.60
CA LEU A 66 -2.66 -15.29 -6.01
C LEU A 66 -1.84 -16.47 -6.54
N LEU A 67 -0.54 -16.53 -6.19
CA LEU A 67 0.34 -17.65 -6.55
C LEU A 67 -0.11 -18.97 -5.90
N GLN A 68 -0.53 -18.94 -4.63
CA GLN A 68 -1.07 -20.12 -3.95
C GLN A 68 -2.34 -20.62 -4.63
N ARG A 69 -3.28 -19.73 -4.98
CA ARG A 69 -4.49 -20.09 -5.73
C ARG A 69 -4.17 -20.68 -7.09
N LEU A 70 -3.18 -20.11 -7.80
CA LEU A 70 -2.75 -20.64 -9.09
C LEU A 70 -2.15 -22.05 -8.94
N LEU A 71 -1.32 -22.26 -7.92
CA LEU A 71 -0.76 -23.57 -7.62
C LEU A 71 -1.85 -24.59 -7.27
N GLU A 72 -2.83 -24.21 -6.45
CA GLU A 72 -3.98 -25.04 -6.13
C GLU A 72 -4.79 -25.39 -7.38
N ASN A 73 -5.03 -24.41 -8.25
CA ASN A 73 -5.75 -24.60 -9.52
C ASN A 73 -5.02 -25.62 -10.41
N TYR A 74 -3.70 -25.51 -10.56
CA TYR A 74 -2.88 -26.49 -11.28
C TYR A 74 -2.91 -27.88 -10.65
N ASN A 75 -2.83 -27.96 -9.32
CA ASN A 75 -2.88 -29.24 -8.60
C ASN A 75 -4.27 -29.91 -8.70
N ARG A 76 -5.33 -29.12 -8.89
CA ARG A 76 -6.71 -29.60 -9.09
C ARG A 76 -7.04 -29.87 -10.56
N GLY A 77 -6.25 -29.37 -11.51
CA GLY A 77 -6.47 -29.40 -12.96
C GLY A 77 -6.54 -30.79 -13.62
N GLY A 78 -6.62 -31.88 -12.86
CA GLY A 78 -6.86 -33.24 -13.35
C GLY A 78 -8.35 -33.65 -13.39
N SER A 79 -9.29 -32.72 -13.21
CA SER A 79 -10.72 -33.05 -13.26
C SER A 79 -11.11 -33.58 -14.64
N LYS A 80 -11.85 -34.70 -14.67
CA LYS A 80 -12.41 -35.27 -15.90
C LYS A 80 -13.70 -34.58 -16.33
N ASP A 81 -14.22 -33.67 -15.50
CA ASP A 81 -15.35 -32.83 -15.83
C ASP A 81 -14.89 -31.65 -16.71
N SER A 82 -15.41 -31.58 -17.94
CA SER A 82 -15.06 -30.55 -18.92
C SER A 82 -15.45 -29.15 -18.47
N ASP A 83 -16.53 -29.01 -17.70
CA ASP A 83 -17.00 -27.71 -17.21
C ASP A 83 -16.10 -27.23 -16.08
N GLU A 84 -15.67 -28.14 -15.20
CA GLU A 84 -14.74 -27.84 -14.11
C GLU A 84 -13.35 -27.48 -14.66
N ALA A 85 -12.85 -28.25 -15.63
CA ALA A 85 -11.59 -27.96 -16.31
C ALA A 85 -11.62 -26.60 -17.04
N GLY A 86 -12.74 -26.26 -17.70
CA GLY A 86 -12.94 -24.97 -18.35
C GLY A 86 -12.94 -23.81 -17.35
N ARG A 87 -13.60 -23.96 -16.20
CA ARG A 87 -13.58 -22.96 -15.12
C ARG A 87 -12.18 -22.77 -14.56
N MET A 88 -11.47 -23.86 -14.27
CA MET A 88 -10.11 -23.81 -13.75
C MET A 88 -9.16 -23.10 -14.72
N GLY A 89 -9.22 -23.43 -16.02
CA GLY A 89 -8.39 -22.76 -17.03
C GLY A 89 -8.67 -21.26 -17.15
N SER A 90 -9.94 -20.84 -17.04
CA SER A 90 -10.30 -19.40 -17.05
C SER A 90 -9.80 -18.65 -15.82
N GLU A 91 -9.83 -19.30 -14.65
CA GLU A 91 -9.27 -18.77 -13.42
C GLU A 91 -7.75 -18.66 -13.52
N ALA A 92 -7.07 -19.69 -14.02
CA ALA A 92 -5.62 -19.69 -14.23
C ALA A 92 -5.18 -18.54 -15.14
N LEU A 93 -5.87 -18.31 -16.26
CA LEU A 93 -5.63 -17.17 -17.16
C LEU A 93 -5.76 -15.82 -16.45
N THR A 94 -6.80 -15.67 -15.64
CA THR A 94 -7.02 -14.44 -14.85
C THR A 94 -5.91 -14.24 -13.81
N LEU A 95 -5.51 -15.32 -13.14
CA LEU A 95 -4.43 -15.30 -12.15
C LEU A 95 -3.08 -15.00 -12.79
N PHE A 96 -2.79 -15.53 -13.98
CA PHE A 96 -1.64 -15.11 -14.76
C PHE A 96 -1.66 -13.61 -14.94
N GLY A 97 -2.75 -13.08 -15.52
CA GLY A 97 -3.08 -11.65 -15.65
C GLY A 97 -2.74 -10.79 -14.43
N ALA A 98 -3.22 -11.24 -13.27
CA ALA A 98 -3.07 -10.52 -12.00
C ALA A 98 -1.65 -10.59 -11.43
N ILE A 99 -0.95 -11.72 -11.59
CA ILE A 99 0.41 -11.92 -11.06
C ILE A 99 1.44 -11.20 -11.94
N GLY A 100 1.37 -11.36 -13.25
CA GLY A 100 2.20 -10.68 -14.23
C GLY A 100 3.54 -11.31 -14.56
N PRO A 101 4.27 -10.70 -15.53
CA PRO A 101 5.49 -11.25 -16.09
C PRO A 101 6.69 -11.21 -15.14
N GLU A 102 6.68 -10.35 -14.10
CA GLU A 102 7.81 -10.27 -13.16
C GLU A 102 7.99 -11.53 -12.32
N ARG A 103 6.89 -12.24 -12.03
CA ARG A 103 6.89 -13.44 -11.19
C ARG A 103 6.72 -14.73 -11.99
N LEU A 104 5.99 -14.66 -13.11
CA LEU A 104 5.69 -15.80 -13.96
C LEU A 104 6.10 -15.54 -15.42
N PRO A 105 7.38 -15.24 -15.71
CA PRO A 105 7.78 -14.79 -17.05
C PRO A 105 7.45 -15.79 -18.15
N GLU A 106 7.77 -17.08 -17.95
CA GLU A 106 7.55 -18.13 -18.96
C GLU A 106 6.05 -18.46 -19.15
N LEU A 107 5.29 -18.53 -18.04
CA LEU A 107 3.85 -18.82 -18.10
C LEU A 107 3.07 -17.63 -18.68
N TRP A 108 3.49 -16.42 -18.36
CA TRP A 108 2.91 -15.20 -18.92
C TRP A 108 3.13 -15.11 -20.43
N GLU A 109 4.36 -15.33 -20.90
CA GLU A 109 4.67 -15.29 -22.33
C GLU A 109 3.91 -16.37 -23.11
N SER A 110 3.77 -17.56 -22.55
CA SER A 110 3.06 -18.68 -23.18
C SER A 110 1.54 -18.57 -23.16
N HIS A 111 0.93 -18.04 -22.08
CA HIS A 111 -0.54 -18.06 -21.89
C HIS A 111 -1.19 -16.69 -22.10
N VAL A 112 -0.48 -15.60 -21.83
CA VAL A 112 -0.92 -14.23 -22.09
C VAL A 112 -0.27 -13.71 -23.38
N SER A 113 0.06 -14.64 -24.29
CA SER A 113 0.64 -14.35 -25.60
C SER A 113 -0.13 -13.21 -26.27
N SER A 114 0.63 -12.28 -26.88
CA SER A 114 0.25 -10.94 -27.35
C SER A 114 -1.25 -10.70 -27.55
N ASP A 115 -1.75 -9.52 -27.16
CA ASP A 115 -3.14 -9.08 -27.36
C ASP A 115 -3.74 -9.46 -28.74
N VAL A 116 -2.91 -9.62 -29.78
CA VAL A 116 -3.23 -10.21 -31.08
C VAL A 116 -3.99 -11.55 -31.00
N SER A 117 -3.58 -12.49 -30.15
CA SER A 117 -4.24 -13.80 -30.01
C SER A 117 -5.65 -13.64 -29.42
N PHE A 118 -5.78 -12.79 -28.40
CA PHE A 118 -7.06 -12.43 -27.79
C PHE A 118 -7.97 -11.68 -28.77
N HIS A 119 -7.42 -10.79 -29.60
CA HIS A 119 -8.17 -10.12 -30.65
C HIS A 119 -8.66 -11.10 -31.72
N ALA A 120 -7.84 -12.08 -32.13
CA ALA A 120 -8.27 -13.13 -33.05
C ALA A 120 -9.43 -13.97 -32.48
N HIS A 121 -9.41 -14.27 -31.17
CA HIS A 121 -10.52 -14.96 -30.50
C HIS A 121 -11.81 -14.13 -30.38
N LEU A 122 -11.73 -12.80 -30.40
CA LEU A 122 -12.92 -11.94 -30.45
C LEU A 122 -13.61 -11.99 -31.81
N GLU A 123 -12.82 -12.16 -32.87
CA GLU A 123 -13.31 -12.25 -34.25
C GLU A 123 -13.88 -13.63 -34.60
N ASP A 124 -13.56 -14.67 -33.83
CA ASP A 124 -14.09 -16.04 -34.00
C ASP A 124 -15.62 -16.07 -33.85
N PRO A 125 -16.38 -16.40 -34.91
CA PRO A 125 -17.85 -16.44 -34.86
C PRO A 125 -18.41 -17.59 -34.01
N GLU A 126 -17.64 -18.65 -33.77
CA GLU A 126 -18.06 -19.80 -32.96
C GLU A 126 -17.84 -19.59 -31.47
N MET A 127 -17.08 -18.56 -31.08
CA MET A 127 -16.77 -18.30 -29.69
C MET A 127 -18.00 -17.79 -28.91
N PRO A 128 -18.36 -18.43 -27.77
CA PRO A 128 -19.49 -18.00 -26.97
C PRO A 128 -19.40 -16.54 -26.51
N PRO A 129 -20.52 -15.78 -26.49
CA PRO A 129 -20.51 -14.36 -26.12
C PRO A 129 -19.86 -14.07 -24.76
N TYR A 130 -20.12 -14.90 -23.74
CA TYR A 130 -19.55 -14.70 -22.41
C TYR A 130 -18.01 -14.85 -22.38
N LYS A 131 -17.44 -15.71 -23.24
CA LYS A 131 -15.98 -15.84 -23.38
C LYS A 131 -15.37 -14.61 -24.05
N LYS A 132 -16.06 -14.05 -25.04
CA LYS A 132 -15.65 -12.78 -25.67
C LYS A 132 -15.63 -11.63 -24.66
N GLU A 133 -16.62 -11.55 -23.78
CA GLU A 133 -16.62 -10.56 -22.68
C GLU A 133 -15.46 -10.77 -21.71
N ALA A 134 -15.17 -12.03 -21.32
CA ALA A 134 -14.01 -12.33 -20.47
C ALA A 134 -12.67 -11.92 -21.14
N ILE A 135 -12.53 -12.16 -22.45
CA ILE A 135 -11.35 -11.74 -23.22
C ILE A 135 -11.22 -10.20 -23.24
N LYS A 136 -12.33 -9.46 -23.43
CA LYS A 136 -12.30 -7.99 -23.36
C LYS A 136 -11.83 -7.49 -21.99
N VAL A 137 -12.30 -8.11 -20.91
CA VAL A 137 -11.85 -7.78 -19.54
C VAL A 137 -10.36 -8.08 -19.37
N GLN A 138 -9.87 -9.21 -19.88
CA GLN A 138 -8.45 -9.55 -19.84
C GLN A 138 -7.59 -8.54 -20.61
N LEU A 139 -8.02 -8.12 -21.80
CA LEU A 139 -7.36 -7.07 -22.58
C LEU A 139 -7.32 -5.73 -21.83
N ALA A 140 -8.41 -5.36 -21.16
CA ALA A 140 -8.47 -4.15 -20.34
C ALA A 140 -7.53 -4.23 -19.13
N LEU A 141 -7.45 -5.40 -18.46
CA LEU A 141 -6.49 -5.66 -17.38
C LEU A 141 -5.05 -5.54 -17.86
N ASN A 142 -4.71 -6.13 -19.01
CA ASN A 142 -3.39 -6.03 -19.63
C ASN A 142 -3.03 -4.57 -19.93
N ALA A 143 -3.97 -3.81 -20.52
CA ALA A 143 -3.77 -2.39 -20.81
C ALA A 143 -3.58 -1.54 -19.53
N SER A 144 -4.41 -1.76 -18.51
CA SER A 144 -4.28 -1.10 -17.21
C SER A 144 -2.94 -1.40 -16.55
N ARG A 145 -2.45 -2.63 -16.64
CA ARG A 145 -1.15 -3.01 -16.08
C ARG A 145 0.00 -2.31 -16.81
N ARG A 146 -0.01 -2.29 -18.14
CA ARG A 146 0.99 -1.54 -18.92
C ARG A 146 1.01 -0.05 -18.57
N ALA A 147 -0.15 0.55 -18.36
CA ALA A 147 -0.25 1.96 -17.94
C ALA A 147 0.34 2.17 -16.54
N LEU A 148 0.07 1.26 -15.60
CA LEU A 148 0.65 1.29 -14.26
C LEU A 148 2.17 1.15 -14.29
N ASP A 149 2.69 0.20 -15.07
CA ASP A 149 4.13 -0.03 -15.21
C ASP A 149 4.84 1.17 -15.84
N ALA A 150 4.24 1.79 -16.86
CA ALA A 150 4.75 3.02 -17.45
C ALA A 150 4.83 4.15 -16.42
N HIS A 151 3.77 4.34 -15.61
CA HIS A 151 3.75 5.35 -14.57
C HIS A 151 4.83 5.12 -13.50
N LEU A 152 5.01 3.88 -13.05
CA LEU A 152 6.04 3.50 -12.08
C LEU A 152 7.47 3.67 -12.62
N ARG A 153 7.68 3.55 -13.94
CA ARG A 153 8.97 3.79 -14.58
C ARG A 153 9.30 5.27 -14.76
N THR A 154 8.29 6.11 -15.04
CA THR A 154 8.47 7.58 -15.20
C THR A 154 8.53 8.35 -13.89
N GLY A 155 8.05 7.76 -12.79
CA GLY A 155 8.07 8.37 -11.45
C GLY A 155 9.33 8.11 -10.62
N ARG A 156 10.37 7.49 -11.21
CA ARG A 156 11.73 7.38 -10.66
C ARG A 156 12.65 8.36 -11.36
#